data_AF-A0A6A0HC67-F1
#
_entry.id   AF-A0A6A0HC67-F1
#
_cell.length_a   1.000
_cell.length_b   1.000
_cell.length_c   1.000
_cell.angle_alpha   90.00
_cell.angle_beta   90.00
_cell.angle_gamma   90.00
#
_symmetry.space_group_name_H-M   'P 1'
#
loop_
_entity.id
_entity.type
_entity.pdbx_description
1 polymer ?
#
loop_
_entity_poly.entity_id
_entity_poly.type
_entity_poly.pdbx_seq_one_letter_code
_entity_poly.pdbx_strand_id
1 'polypeptide(L)'
;MSALITFYYKVWCFPRLSKNCEYEAASLTENCEYEAASLTENCEYEAASLTKNCEYEAASLTKNREYEATSLTKNYDLTKNCEYEAASLTKNCEYEATSLTKNCEYEATSLTKNCEYEAASLTKNCEYEATSLTKNCEYEAASLTKNCEYEAASLTKNCLILRQ
;
A
#
# COMPACT_ATOMS: atom_id res chain seq x y z
N MET A 1 -20.45 36.41 16.75
CA MET A 1 -20.91 35.20 16.02
C MET A 1 -19.88 34.75 14.98
N SER A 2 -19.42 35.64 14.10
CA SER A 2 -18.33 35.37 13.13
C SER A 2 -17.05 34.78 13.75
N ALA A 3 -16.49 35.42 14.79
CA ALA A 3 -15.26 34.94 15.45
C ALA A 3 -15.38 33.54 16.09
N LEU A 4 -16.56 33.15 16.57
CA LEU A 4 -16.80 31.83 17.18
C LEU A 4 -16.83 30.71 16.14
N ILE A 5 -17.40 30.98 14.95
CA ILE A 5 -17.43 30.04 13.83
C ILE A 5 -16.01 29.83 13.29
N THR A 6 -15.27 30.91 13.07
CA THR A 6 -13.87 30.83 12.62
C THR A 6 -12.99 30.12 13.64
N PHE A 7 -13.18 30.38 14.95
CA PHE A 7 -12.46 29.69 16.02
C PHE A 7 -12.77 28.19 16.05
N TYR A 8 -14.03 27.78 15.96
CA TYR A 8 -14.42 26.37 15.96
C TYR A 8 -13.80 25.61 14.77
N TYR A 9 -13.82 26.17 13.56
CA TYR A 9 -13.25 25.49 12.40
C TYR A 9 -11.72 25.47 12.41
N LYS A 10 -11.04 26.57 12.78
CA LYS A 10 -9.58 26.61 12.85
C LYS A 10 -8.99 25.78 13.99
N VAL A 11 -9.64 25.78 15.15
CA VAL A 11 -9.09 25.17 16.38
C VAL A 11 -9.57 23.73 16.56
N TRP A 12 -10.73 23.37 16.02
CA TRP A 12 -11.33 22.05 16.25
C TRP A 12 -11.50 21.24 14.97
N CYS A 13 -12.04 21.81 13.89
CA CYS A 13 -12.36 21.04 12.68
C CYS A 13 -11.11 20.73 11.84
N PHE A 14 -10.28 21.74 11.56
CA PHE A 14 -9.04 21.60 10.79
C PHE A 14 -8.06 20.59 11.42
N PRO A 15 -7.70 20.69 12.72
CA PRO A 15 -6.74 19.77 13.31
C PRO A 15 -7.29 18.34 13.40
N ARG A 16 -8.61 18.19 13.58
CA ARG A 16 -9.25 16.87 13.66
C ARG A 16 -9.27 16.17 12.30
N LEU A 17 -9.56 16.88 11.21
CA LEU A 17 -9.54 16.32 9.86
C LEU A 17 -8.11 15.90 9.47
N SER A 18 -7.13 16.79 9.71
CA SER A 18 -5.71 16.49 9.48
C SER A 18 -5.25 15.25 10.25
N LYS A 19 -5.58 15.15 11.54
CA LYS A 19 -5.19 14.00 12.37
C LYS A 19 -5.84 12.67 11.95
N ASN A 20 -7.08 12.71 11.47
CA ASN A 20 -7.75 11.52 10.93
C ASN A 20 -7.06 11.03 9.66
N CYS A 21 -6.67 11.93 8.77
CA CYS A 21 -5.99 11.55 7.54
C CYS A 21 -4.56 11.08 7.77
N GLU A 22 -3.85 11.65 8.73
CA GLU A 22 -2.54 11.12 9.18
C GLU A 22 -2.68 9.69 9.70
N TYR A 23 -3.74 9.39 10.47
CA TYR A 23 -4.01 8.05 10.96
C TYR A 23 -4.33 7.06 9.82
N GLU A 24 -5.20 7.46 8.89
CA GLU A 24 -5.54 6.61 7.73
C GLU A 24 -4.34 6.38 6.82
N ALA A 25 -3.51 7.40 6.59
CA ALA A 25 -2.27 7.30 5.83
C ALA A 25 -1.29 6.34 6.51
N ALA A 26 -1.09 6.47 7.83
CA ALA A 26 -0.22 5.58 8.58
C ALA A 26 -0.72 4.12 8.56
N SER A 27 -2.03 3.92 8.73
CA SER A 27 -2.63 2.58 8.67
C SER A 27 -2.50 1.95 7.28
N LEU A 28 -2.62 2.74 6.20
CA LEU A 28 -2.40 2.25 4.84
C LEU A 28 -0.95 1.80 4.65
N THR A 29 0.02 2.61 5.09
CA THR A 29 1.45 2.25 5.02
C THR A 29 1.74 0.96 5.78
N GLU A 30 1.27 0.84 7.03
CA GLU A 30 1.47 -0.35 7.87
C GLU A 30 0.88 -1.61 7.22
N ASN A 31 -0.34 -1.53 6.68
CA ASN A 31 -0.98 -2.66 6.01
C ASN A 31 -0.18 -3.11 4.78
N CYS A 32 0.34 -2.17 3.99
CA CYS A 32 1.12 -2.52 2.81
C CYS A 32 2.50 -3.09 3.15
N GLU A 33 3.15 -2.60 4.22
CA GLU A 33 4.38 -3.20 4.73
C GLU A 33 4.14 -4.65 5.17
N TYR A 34 3.03 -4.91 5.85
CA TYR A 34 2.63 -6.26 6.24
C TYR A 34 2.36 -7.17 5.03
N GLU A 35 1.60 -6.69 4.04
CA GLU A 35 1.31 -7.46 2.82
C GLU A 35 2.58 -7.73 2.00
N ALA A 36 3.48 -6.75 1.89
CA ALA A 36 4.77 -6.90 1.23
C ALA A 36 5.63 -7.95 1.92
N ALA A 37 5.73 -7.92 3.26
CA ALA A 37 6.48 -8.92 4.03
C ALA A 37 5.89 -10.33 3.87
N SER A 38 4.56 -10.45 3.93
CA SER A 38 3.84 -11.72 3.72
C SER A 38 4.08 -12.28 2.30
N LEU A 39 4.08 -11.43 1.28
CA LEU A 39 4.39 -11.84 -0.09
C LEU A 39 5.82 -12.39 -0.20
N THR A 40 6.80 -11.70 0.37
CA THR A 40 8.20 -12.17 0.39
C THR A 40 8.33 -13.52 1.09
N GLU A 41 7.74 -13.68 2.28
CA GLU A 41 7.80 -14.94 3.03
C GLU A 41 7.16 -16.11 2.26
N ASN A 42 5.99 -15.88 1.66
CA ASN A 42 5.32 -16.91 0.85
C ASN A 42 6.17 -17.33 -0.35
N CYS A 43 6.83 -16.39 -1.02
CA CYS A 43 7.68 -16.72 -2.16
C CYS A 43 8.96 -17.45 -1.77
N GLU A 44 9.58 -17.11 -0.64
CA GLU A 44 10.70 -17.87 -0.09
C GLU A 44 10.29 -19.31 0.24
N TYR A 45 9.10 -19.49 0.82
CA TYR A 45 8.54 -20.81 1.11
C TYR A 45 8.31 -21.63 -0.17
N GLU A 46 7.66 -21.05 -1.17
CA GLU A 46 7.40 -21.72 -2.46
C GLU A 46 8.70 -22.04 -3.21
N ALA A 47 9.67 -21.13 -3.20
CA ALA A 47 11.00 -21.35 -3.77
C ALA A 47 11.71 -22.54 -3.09
N ALA A 48 11.71 -22.60 -1.76
CA ALA A 48 12.30 -23.71 -1.01
C ALA A 48 11.57 -25.04 -1.28
N SER A 49 10.24 -25.01 -1.38
CA SER A 49 9.42 -26.17 -1.72
C SER A 49 9.76 -26.70 -3.11
N LEU A 50 9.89 -25.82 -4.10
CA LEU A 50 10.28 -26.17 -5.47
C LEU A 50 11.65 -26.83 -5.51
N THR A 51 12.66 -26.23 -4.87
CA THR A 51 14.02 -26.80 -4.80
C THR A 51 13.99 -28.22 -4.20
N LYS A 52 13.28 -28.40 -3.09
CA LYS A 52 13.18 -29.70 -2.42
C LYS A 52 12.48 -30.76 -3.28
N ASN A 53 11.42 -30.39 -3.99
CA ASN A 53 10.71 -31.31 -4.89
C ASN A 53 11.63 -31.77 -6.03
N CYS A 54 12.42 -30.86 -6.59
CA CYS A 54 13.35 -31.20 -7.66
C CYS A 54 14.53 -32.05 -7.20
N GLU A 55 15.05 -31.82 -5.98
CA GLU A 55 16.02 -32.72 -5.36
C GLU A 55 15.47 -34.14 -5.19
N TYR A 56 14.20 -34.25 -4.76
CA TYR A 56 13.52 -35.54 -4.62
C TYR A 56 13.35 -36.25 -5.97
N GLU A 57 12.91 -35.53 -7.01
CA GLU A 57 12.77 -36.09 -8.36
C GLU A 57 14.12 -36.51 -8.96
N ALA A 58 15.16 -35.69 -8.81
CA ALA A 58 16.52 -36.01 -9.24
C ALA A 58 17.06 -37.26 -8.52
N ALA A 59 16.82 -37.39 -7.21
CA ALA A 59 17.19 -38.58 -6.44
C ALA A 59 16.40 -39.82 -6.89
N SER A 60 15.10 -39.66 -7.20
CA SER A 60 14.24 -40.74 -7.71
C SER A 60 14.70 -41.25 -9.09
N LEU A 61 15.05 -40.35 -10.01
CA LEU A 61 15.64 -40.68 -11.31
C LEU A 61 16.93 -41.48 -11.15
N THR A 62 17.79 -41.04 -10.23
CA THR A 62 19.06 -41.71 -9.92
C THR A 62 18.82 -43.12 -9.34
N LYS A 63 17.85 -43.27 -8.43
CA LYS A 63 17.55 -44.55 -7.77
C LYS A 63 16.86 -45.57 -8.67
N ASN A 64 15.89 -45.14 -9.50
CA ASN A 64 15.26 -46.02 -10.48
C ASN A 64 16.30 -46.64 -11.42
N ARG A 65 17.34 -45.87 -11.72
CA ARG A 65 18.46 -46.36 -12.51
C ARG A 65 19.32 -47.39 -11.78
N GLU A 66 19.63 -47.21 -10.49
CA GLU A 66 20.39 -48.23 -9.74
C GLU A 66 19.70 -49.60 -9.83
N TYR A 67 18.36 -49.61 -9.74
CA TYR A 67 17.55 -50.81 -9.95
C TYR A 67 17.63 -51.35 -11.38
N GLU A 68 17.46 -50.52 -12.42
CA GLU A 68 17.52 -50.98 -13.82
C GLU A 68 18.93 -51.45 -14.24
N ALA A 69 19.99 -50.77 -13.79
CA ALA A 69 21.37 -51.11 -14.10
C ALA A 69 21.83 -52.44 -13.45
N THR A 70 21.21 -52.83 -12.32
CA THR A 70 21.38 -54.19 -11.78
C THR A 70 20.67 -55.27 -12.59
N SER A 71 19.67 -54.91 -13.41
CA SER A 71 18.89 -55.86 -14.23
C SER A 71 19.37 -56.00 -15.67
N LEU A 72 20.03 -54.98 -16.23
CA LEU A 72 20.53 -54.91 -17.60
C LEU A 72 22.02 -54.55 -17.60
N THR A 73 22.85 -55.42 -18.17
CA THR A 73 24.30 -55.28 -18.31
C THR A 73 24.70 -53.85 -18.71
N LYS A 74 25.27 -53.08 -17.77
CA LYS A 74 25.83 -51.72 -17.87
C LYS A 74 25.78 -51.05 -19.26
N ASN A 75 24.67 -50.38 -19.56
CA ASN A 75 24.58 -49.50 -20.72
C ASN A 75 25.06 -48.07 -20.35
N TYR A 76 26.32 -47.76 -20.68
CA TYR A 76 27.04 -46.54 -20.25
C TYR A 76 26.39 -45.24 -20.76
N ASP A 77 25.88 -45.22 -21.98
CA ASP A 77 25.26 -44.03 -22.58
C ASP A 77 23.99 -43.59 -21.85
N LEU A 78 23.22 -44.56 -21.36
CA LEU A 78 22.03 -44.29 -20.56
C LEU A 78 22.39 -43.62 -19.22
N THR A 79 23.57 -43.90 -18.65
CA THR A 79 23.99 -43.35 -17.33
C THR A 79 24.28 -41.88 -17.43
N LYS A 80 25.02 -41.51 -18.46
CA LYS A 80 25.35 -40.12 -18.74
C LYS A 80 24.10 -39.28 -19.01
N ASN A 81 23.09 -39.86 -19.65
CA ASN A 81 21.85 -39.17 -19.97
C ASN A 81 20.99 -38.90 -18.72
N CYS A 82 20.84 -39.88 -17.82
CA CYS A 82 20.09 -39.68 -16.56
C CYS A 82 20.81 -38.71 -15.60
N GLU A 83 22.13 -38.80 -15.47
CA GLU A 83 22.91 -37.84 -14.66
C GLU A 83 22.76 -36.42 -15.22
N TYR A 84 22.77 -36.28 -16.55
CA TYR A 84 22.53 -35.01 -17.22
C TYR A 84 21.11 -34.49 -16.99
N GLU A 85 20.10 -35.35 -17.11
CA GLU A 85 18.69 -34.99 -16.86
C GLU A 85 18.46 -34.57 -15.41
N ALA A 86 18.97 -35.33 -14.44
CA ALA A 86 18.88 -34.99 -13.02
C ALA A 86 19.59 -33.65 -12.71
N ALA A 87 20.80 -33.45 -13.22
CA ALA A 87 21.52 -32.18 -13.05
C ALA A 87 20.82 -31.01 -13.74
N SER A 88 20.23 -31.24 -14.92
CA SER A 88 19.44 -30.23 -15.63
C SER A 88 18.16 -29.87 -14.87
N LEU A 89 17.49 -30.84 -14.27
CA LEU A 89 16.29 -30.62 -13.47
C LEU A 89 16.61 -29.76 -12.25
N THR A 90 17.62 -30.13 -11.46
CA THR A 90 18.06 -29.36 -10.29
C THR A 90 18.38 -27.91 -10.68
N LYS A 91 19.17 -27.72 -11.75
CA LYS A 91 19.56 -26.39 -12.22
C LYS A 91 18.36 -25.55 -12.69
N ASN A 92 17.40 -26.16 -13.38
CA ASN A 92 16.20 -25.45 -13.82
C ASN A 92 15.36 -25.00 -12.62
N CYS A 93 15.21 -25.85 -11.61
CA CYS A 93 14.45 -25.49 -10.41
C CYS A 93 15.15 -24.42 -9.56
N GLU A 94 16.48 -24.46 -9.44
CA GLU A 94 17.24 -23.37 -8.82
C GLU A 94 17.01 -22.03 -9.54
N TYR A 95 17.00 -22.05 -10.87
CA TYR A 95 16.72 -20.86 -11.66
C TYR A 95 15.29 -20.35 -11.45
N GLU A 96 14.29 -21.24 -11.48
CA GLU A 96 12.89 -20.88 -11.24
C GLU A 96 12.66 -20.35 -9.82
N ALA A 97 13.23 -20.99 -8.79
CA ALA A 97 13.17 -20.54 -7.41
C ALA A 97 13.80 -19.15 -7.22
N THR A 98 14.96 -18.92 -7.84
CA THR A 98 15.63 -17.60 -7.83
C THR A 98 14.78 -16.55 -8.53
N SER A 99 14.19 -16.89 -9.68
CA SER A 99 13.32 -15.99 -10.46
C SER A 99 12.06 -15.63 -9.67
N LEU A 100 11.42 -16.61 -9.02
CA LEU A 100 10.25 -16.40 -8.17
C LEU A 100 10.55 -15.43 -7.04
N THR A 101 11.62 -15.69 -6.29
CA THR A 101 12.03 -14.84 -5.15
C THR A 101 12.25 -13.39 -5.61
N LYS A 102 12.98 -13.20 -6.72
CA LYS A 102 13.25 -11.87 -7.28
C LYS A 102 12.00 -11.14 -7.76
N ASN A 103 11.06 -11.86 -8.38
CA ASN A 103 9.79 -11.26 -8.82
C ASN A 103 8.97 -10.80 -7.61
N CYS A 104 8.91 -11.59 -6.55
CA CYS A 104 8.19 -11.21 -5.36
C CYS A 104 8.83 -10.04 -4.61
N GLU A 105 10.17 -9.98 -4.54
CA GLU A 105 10.88 -8.79 -4.02
C GLU A 105 10.51 -7.52 -4.81
N TYR A 106 10.44 -7.63 -6.14
CA TYR A 106 10.04 -6.51 -7.00
C TYR A 106 8.58 -6.09 -6.74
N GLU A 107 7.65 -7.04 -6.66
CA GLU A 107 6.25 -6.78 -6.39
C GLU A 107 6.04 -6.18 -5.00
N ALA A 108 6.70 -6.72 -3.97
CA ALA A 108 6.69 -6.20 -2.60
C ALA A 108 7.19 -4.75 -2.56
N THR A 109 8.32 -4.47 -3.22
CA THR A 109 8.87 -3.10 -3.30
C THR A 109 7.90 -2.15 -4.03
N SER A 110 7.26 -2.62 -5.10
CA SER A 110 6.29 -1.83 -5.85
C SER A 110 5.03 -1.54 -5.02
N LEU A 111 4.57 -2.51 -4.22
CA LEU A 111 3.42 -2.36 -3.34
C LEU A 111 3.70 -1.28 -2.28
N THR A 112 4.81 -1.39 -1.55
CA THR A 112 5.21 -0.40 -0.54
C THR A 112 5.27 1.01 -1.12
N LYS A 113 5.90 1.17 -2.29
CA LYS A 113 6.03 2.47 -2.96
C LYS A 113 4.68 3.05 -3.39
N ASN A 114 3.77 2.21 -3.89
CA ASN A 114 2.43 2.67 -4.28
C ASN A 114 1.64 3.15 -3.04
N CYS A 115 1.73 2.44 -1.93
CA CYS A 115 1.05 2.82 -0.70
C CYS A 115 1.63 4.10 -0.08
N GLU A 116 2.95 4.30 -0.12
CA GLU A 116 3.59 5.58 0.27
C GLU A 116 3.04 6.74 -0.58
N TYR A 117 2.90 6.54 -1.88
CA TYR A 117 2.34 7.55 -2.78
C TYR A 117 0.87 7.86 -2.46
N GLU A 118 0.05 6.82 -2.23
CA GLU A 118 -1.36 6.99 -1.86
C GLU A 118 -1.52 7.67 -0.50
N ALA A 119 -0.74 7.28 0.50
CA ALA A 119 -0.70 7.90 1.83
C ALA A 119 -0.33 9.40 1.76
N ALA A 120 0.68 9.73 0.96
CA ALA A 120 1.07 11.13 0.73
C ALA A 120 -0.03 11.92 0.00
N SER A 121 -0.70 11.31 -0.99
CA SER A 121 -1.81 11.90 -1.71
C SER A 121 -3.01 12.17 -0.80
N LEU A 122 -3.37 11.20 0.06
CA LEU A 122 -4.44 11.33 1.05
C LEU A 122 -4.17 12.50 2.00
N THR A 123 -2.97 12.55 2.57
CA THR A 123 -2.56 13.62 3.49
C THR A 123 -2.70 15.00 2.82
N LYS A 124 -2.19 15.13 1.59
CA LYS A 124 -2.27 16.38 0.82
C LYS A 124 -3.72 16.79 0.49
N ASN A 125 -4.57 15.83 0.13
CA ASN A 125 -5.98 16.09 -0.18
C ASN A 125 -6.70 16.60 1.08
N CYS A 126 -6.43 16.00 2.23
CA CYS A 126 -7.01 16.45 3.49
C CYS A 126 -6.55 17.85 3.90
N GLU A 127 -5.28 18.19 3.71
CA GLU A 127 -4.79 19.56 3.92
C GLU A 127 -5.53 20.57 3.02
N TYR A 128 -5.74 20.20 1.75
CA TYR A 128 -6.48 21.03 0.81
C TYR A 128 -7.94 21.22 1.22
N GLU A 129 -8.64 20.14 1.56
CA GLU A 129 -10.03 20.20 2.04
C GLU A 129 -10.16 21.02 3.31
N ALA A 130 -9.27 20.80 4.29
CA ALA A 130 -9.27 21.53 5.55
C ALA A 130 -9.06 23.05 5.32
N THR A 131 -8.17 23.41 4.40
CA THR A 131 -7.92 24.81 4.02
C THR A 131 -9.13 25.43 3.30
N SER A 132 -9.72 24.70 2.37
CA SER A 132 -10.92 25.12 1.62
C SER A 132 -12.11 25.37 2.56
N LEU A 133 -12.36 24.44 3.48
CA LEU A 133 -13.41 24.54 4.49
C LEU A 133 -13.21 25.77 5.38
N THR A 134 -11.97 25.99 5.84
CA THR A 134 -11.62 27.17 6.67
C THR A 134 -11.93 28.47 5.92
N LYS A 135 -11.54 28.57 4.65
CA LYS A 135 -11.76 29.76 3.82
C LYS A 135 -13.24 30.02 3.56
N ASN A 136 -14.02 28.98 3.26
CA ASN A 136 -15.46 29.09 3.06
C ASN A 136 -16.16 29.57 4.33
N CYS A 137 -15.77 29.04 5.50
CA CYS A 137 -16.32 29.49 6.77
C CYS A 137 -15.96 30.96 7.08
N GLU A 138 -14.74 31.41 6.78
CA GLU A 138 -14.35 32.81 6.92
C GLU A 138 -15.19 33.73 6.03
N TYR A 139 -15.45 33.32 4.79
CA TYR A 139 -16.29 34.06 3.86
C TYR A 139 -17.74 34.19 4.35
N GLU A 140 -18.36 33.08 4.75
CA GLU A 140 -19.72 33.06 5.31
C GLU A 140 -19.83 33.92 6.57
N ALA A 141 -18.85 33.84 7.46
CA ALA A 141 -18.81 34.62 8.69
C ALA A 141 -18.69 36.13 8.42
N ALA A 142 -17.89 36.53 7.43
CA ALA A 142 -17.78 37.92 6.99
C ALA A 142 -19.09 38.43 6.36
N SER A 143 -19.72 37.62 5.50
CA SER A 143 -21.01 37.92 4.88
C SER A 143 -22.10 38.16 5.92
N LEU A 144 -22.21 37.27 6.91
CA LEU A 144 -23.19 37.38 8.00
C LEU A 144 -22.99 38.65 8.83
N THR A 145 -21.72 38.99 9.13
CA THR A 145 -21.38 40.20 9.89
C THR A 145 -21.83 41.46 9.15
N LYS A 146 -21.54 41.54 7.85
CA LYS A 146 -21.94 42.66 7.00
C LYS A 146 -23.47 42.81 6.91
N ASN A 147 -24.20 41.70 6.81
CA ASN A 147 -25.66 41.73 6.80
C ASN A 147 -26.23 42.25 8.13
N CYS A 148 -25.70 41.80 9.26
CA CYS A 148 -26.12 42.32 10.57
C CYS A 148 -25.82 43.81 10.74
N GLU A 149 -24.66 44.29 10.27
CA GLU A 149 -24.32 45.72 10.29
C GLU A 149 -25.29 46.54 9.43
N TYR A 150 -25.66 46.03 8.25
CA TYR A 150 -26.61 46.68 7.36
C TYR A 150 -28.02 46.76 7.98
N GLU A 151 -28.51 45.66 8.57
CA GLU A 151 -29.79 45.65 9.27
C GLU A 151 -29.81 46.61 10.45
N ALA A 152 -28.74 46.64 11.26
CA ALA A 152 -28.60 47.56 12.39
C ALA A 152 -28.61 49.03 11.94
N ALA A 153 -27.91 49.36 10.86
CA ALA A 153 -27.91 50.69 10.28
C ALA A 153 -29.30 51.09 9.76
N SER A 154 -30.01 50.17 9.10
CA SER A 154 -31.39 50.37 8.63
C SER A 154 -32.36 50.63 9.79
N LEU A 155 -32.31 49.81 10.83
CA LEU A 155 -33.08 49.99 12.07
C LEU A 155 -32.82 51.33 12.74
N THR A 156 -31.55 51.73 12.83
CA THR A 156 -31.14 53.02 13.40
C THR A 156 -31.73 54.19 12.59
N LYS A 157 -31.62 54.12 11.26
CA LYS A 157 -32.18 55.13 10.36
C LYS A 157 -33.70 55.21 10.49
N ASN A 158 -34.40 54.08 10.54
CA ASN A 158 -35.85 54.05 10.72
C ASN A 158 -36.28 54.62 12.09
N CYS A 159 -35.54 54.32 13.16
CA CYS A 159 -35.79 54.93 14.48
C CYS A 159 -35.59 56.45 14.48
N LEU A 160 -34.61 56.95 13.73
CA LEU A 160 -34.38 58.40 13.60
C LEU A 160 -35.50 59.08 12.80
N ILE A 161 -36.00 58.45 11.74
CA ILE A 161 -37.13 58.96 10.95
C ILE A 161 -38.42 59.01 11.78
N LEU A 162 -38.70 57.99 12.60
CA LEU A 162 -39.88 57.93 13.46
C LEU A 162 -39.86 58.91 14.65
N ARG A 163 -38.71 59.54 14.95
CA ARG A 163 -38.55 60.51 16.05
C ARG A 163 -38.68 61.98 15.61
N GLN A 164 -38.87 62.25 14.31
CA GLN A 164 -39.23 63.56 13.77
C GLN A 164 -40.76 63.66 13.62
#